data_AF-A0A3D5A708-F1
#
_entry.id   AF-A0A3D5A708-F1
#
_cell.length_a   1.000
_cell.length_b   1.000
_cell.length_c   1.000
_cell.angle_alpha   90.00
_cell.angle_beta   90.00
_cell.angle_gamma   90.00
#
_symmetry.space_group_name_H-M   'P 1'
#
loop_
_entity.id
_entity.type
_entity.pdbx_description
1 polymer ?
#
loop_
_entity_poly.entity_id
_entity_poly.type
_entity_poly.pdbx_seq_one_letter_code
_entity_poly.pdbx_strand_id
1 'polypeptide(L)'
;MDTYTVTRELTYYKNSDKKEEKTSQVLLEVGQDFKDLYGIAISPFEITWFNTHFAIWQDFLDHSREEFCLITSVDVVWNSTVDIMESILVECDILFHVFFPYDLINANCKISPSVALSRFGFFWGSDAYFISRKTVSDLLVTCQKIYCPLDEQLLDFGINKSIRFICSDTNWIDYDFSTSPSYLSRRSSILDFLSNYSAWTEDELIEVRKILHYISEVATNLDVKIFLHAGTLLGSIRHGGIMAWDDDVDLMVMDVDVKSLIEKIKKDGIYEVMEWTWKKTGQVYYKVWKPGGYKVEGYAYTFPFVDIWWAQEVGNEVQTNDGYTFRKESYFPLKEIQFEGCKFYHPHISTDILNKMYLGWESAIKIFSWSHKYKNHSVKQVTIPIETNSNGHIVGFK
;
A
#
# COMPACT_ATOMS: atom_id res chain seq x y z
N MET A 1 -19.26 22.72 28.22
CA MET A 1 -18.55 22.36 26.98
C MET A 1 -19.53 22.19 25.83
N ASP A 2 -19.19 22.73 24.66
CA ASP A 2 -19.96 22.49 23.43
C ASP A 2 -19.64 21.14 22.80
N THR A 3 -20.61 20.54 22.11
CA THR A 3 -20.41 19.35 21.27
C THR A 3 -20.79 19.66 19.83
N TYR A 4 -19.89 19.40 18.90
CA TYR A 4 -20.14 19.45 17.46
C TYR A 4 -20.10 18.04 16.88
N THR A 5 -21.14 17.67 16.15
CA THR A 5 -21.25 16.35 15.51
C THR A 5 -21.17 16.51 14.01
N VAL A 6 -20.21 15.84 13.39
CA VAL A 6 -20.04 15.72 11.94
C VAL A 6 -20.86 14.54 11.43
N THR A 7 -21.58 14.74 10.32
CA THR A 7 -22.42 13.71 9.68
C THR A 7 -21.71 13.07 8.49
N ARG A 8 -22.28 11.98 7.97
CA ARG A 8 -21.74 11.29 6.78
C ARG A 8 -21.89 12.13 5.51
N GLU A 9 -22.84 13.06 5.52
CA GLU A 9 -23.13 14.03 4.47
C GLU A 9 -22.17 15.25 4.51
N LEU A 10 -21.12 15.21 5.34
CA LEU A 10 -20.06 16.22 5.44
C LEU A 10 -20.54 17.56 5.98
N THR A 11 -21.64 17.53 6.71
CA THR A 11 -22.24 18.65 7.42
C THR A 11 -22.04 18.47 8.93
N TYR A 12 -22.34 19.51 9.70
CA TYR A 12 -22.18 19.46 11.15
C TYR A 12 -23.26 20.24 11.89
N TYR A 13 -23.54 19.84 13.13
CA TYR A 13 -24.47 20.53 14.02
C TYR A 13 -23.94 20.59 15.45
N LYS A 14 -24.50 21.50 16.25
CA LYS A 14 -24.08 21.77 17.64
C LYS A 14 -25.10 21.23 18.65
N ASN A 15 -24.62 20.69 19.78
CA ASN A 15 -25.40 20.30 20.97
C ASN A 15 -26.68 19.48 20.68
N SER A 16 -26.59 18.49 19.78
CA SER A 16 -27.71 17.63 19.34
C SER A 16 -28.84 18.32 18.55
N ASP A 17 -28.71 19.60 18.21
CA ASP A 17 -29.74 20.30 17.42
C ASP A 17 -29.55 20.09 15.91
N LYS A 18 -30.11 18.98 15.41
CA LYS A 18 -30.09 18.63 13.98
C LYS A 18 -30.81 19.64 13.07
N LYS A 19 -31.55 20.61 13.61
CA LYS A 19 -32.24 21.63 12.80
C LYS A 19 -31.32 22.76 12.33
N GLU A 20 -30.14 22.88 12.93
CA GLU A 20 -29.13 23.90 12.58
C GLU A 20 -27.90 23.28 11.90
N GLU A 21 -28.12 22.31 11.04
CA GLU A 21 -27.05 21.67 10.29
C GLU A 21 -26.38 22.66 9.31
N LYS A 22 -25.07 22.79 9.42
CA LYS A 22 -24.23 23.70 8.63
C LYS A 22 -23.33 22.90 7.69
N THR A 23 -23.03 23.50 6.53
CA THR A 23 -21.99 23.01 5.61
C THR A 23 -20.76 23.90 5.74
N SER A 24 -19.57 23.34 5.60
CA SER A 24 -18.35 24.15 5.49
C SER A 24 -18.44 25.08 4.28
N GLN A 25 -18.18 26.37 4.51
CA GLN A 25 -17.97 27.36 3.44
C GLN A 25 -16.49 27.63 3.19
N VAL A 26 -15.61 26.98 3.96
CA VAL A 26 -14.17 27.17 3.88
C VAL A 26 -13.55 26.11 2.98
N LEU A 27 -12.68 26.54 2.08
CA LEU A 27 -11.92 25.67 1.19
C LEU A 27 -10.44 25.99 1.37
N LEU A 28 -9.76 25.19 2.19
CA LEU A 28 -8.31 25.27 2.31
C LEU A 28 -7.64 24.81 1.02
N GLU A 29 -6.51 25.43 0.70
CA GLU A 29 -5.65 24.98 -0.40
C GLU A 29 -5.11 23.57 -0.09
N VAL A 30 -5.15 22.68 -1.08
CA VAL A 30 -4.65 21.31 -0.98
C VAL A 30 -3.25 21.23 -1.59
N GLY A 31 -2.26 20.88 -0.76
CA GLY A 31 -0.89 20.62 -1.17
C GLY A 31 -0.73 19.28 -1.91
N GLN A 32 0.50 18.99 -2.35
CA GLN A 32 0.82 17.72 -3.02
C GLN A 32 1.50 16.71 -2.08
N ASP A 33 1.82 17.09 -0.85
CA ASP A 33 2.68 16.32 0.05
C ASP A 33 2.20 14.88 0.29
N PHE A 34 0.89 14.65 0.49
CA PHE A 34 0.34 13.31 0.66
C PHE A 34 0.52 12.46 -0.61
N LYS A 35 0.22 13.03 -1.78
CA LYS A 35 0.42 12.37 -3.07
C LYS A 35 1.90 12.13 -3.33
N ASP A 36 2.74 13.10 -3.01
CA ASP A 36 4.17 13.00 -3.15
C ASP A 36 4.74 11.97 -2.17
N LEU A 37 4.13 11.74 -1.01
CA LEU A 37 4.53 10.77 0.02
C LEU A 37 4.02 9.35 -0.23
N TYR A 38 2.83 9.20 -0.78
CA TYR A 38 2.15 7.90 -0.89
C TYR A 38 1.80 7.49 -2.32
N GLY A 39 2.04 8.35 -3.31
CA GLY A 39 1.64 8.14 -4.71
C GLY A 39 0.15 8.32 -4.99
N ILE A 40 -0.67 8.50 -3.94
CA ILE A 40 -2.13 8.58 -3.99
C ILE A 40 -2.56 9.92 -3.41
N ALA A 41 -3.44 10.64 -4.11
CA ALA A 41 -3.97 11.91 -3.64
C ALA A 41 -4.94 11.73 -2.47
N ILE A 42 -5.10 12.76 -1.64
CA ILE A 42 -6.14 12.80 -0.60
C ILE A 42 -7.49 12.71 -1.29
N SER A 43 -8.38 11.86 -0.77
CA SER A 43 -9.71 11.68 -1.36
C SER A 43 -10.54 12.97 -1.29
N PRO A 44 -11.41 13.26 -2.28
CA PRO A 44 -12.31 14.43 -2.22
C PRO A 44 -13.17 14.47 -0.95
N PHE A 45 -13.57 13.28 -0.47
CA PHE A 45 -14.28 13.13 0.80
C PHE A 45 -13.42 13.59 1.98
N GLU A 46 -12.17 13.11 2.11
CA GLU A 46 -11.29 13.53 3.22
C GLU A 46 -10.92 15.00 3.18
N ILE A 47 -10.78 15.60 1.98
CA ILE A 47 -10.58 17.05 1.83
C ILE A 47 -11.79 17.81 2.41
N THR A 48 -13.00 17.38 2.04
CA THR A 48 -14.23 18.02 2.53
C THR A 48 -14.44 17.75 4.02
N TRP A 49 -14.16 16.54 4.49
CA TRP A 49 -14.15 16.15 5.90
C TRP A 49 -13.24 17.07 6.72
N PHE A 50 -12.00 17.27 6.26
CA PHE A 50 -11.06 18.20 6.87
C PHE A 50 -11.65 19.63 6.93
N ASN A 51 -12.15 20.14 5.79
CA ASN A 51 -12.74 21.48 5.73
C ASN A 51 -13.95 21.64 6.67
N THR A 52 -14.71 20.56 6.93
CA THR A 52 -15.81 20.55 7.91
C THR A 52 -15.30 20.67 9.33
N HIS A 53 -14.25 19.95 9.72
CA HIS A 53 -13.61 20.14 11.02
C HIS A 53 -13.00 21.53 11.17
N PHE A 54 -12.34 22.05 10.13
CA PHE A 54 -11.80 23.41 10.14
C PHE A 54 -12.90 24.47 10.34
N ALA A 55 -14.06 24.30 9.68
CA ALA A 55 -15.21 25.18 9.88
C ALA A 55 -15.75 25.12 11.32
N ILE A 56 -15.73 23.95 11.96
CA ILE A 56 -16.09 23.81 13.38
C ILE A 56 -15.11 24.57 14.27
N TRP A 57 -13.80 24.54 13.99
CA TRP A 57 -12.81 25.30 14.75
C TRP A 57 -13.10 26.80 14.71
N GLN A 58 -13.45 27.31 13.53
CA GLN A 58 -13.82 28.71 13.32
C GLN A 58 -15.16 29.05 14.03
N ASP A 59 -16.18 28.21 13.86
CA ASP A 59 -17.51 28.40 14.48
C ASP A 59 -17.42 28.39 16.01
N PHE A 60 -16.57 27.52 16.58
CA PHE A 60 -16.29 27.47 18.01
C PHE A 60 -15.60 28.74 18.51
N LEU A 61 -14.58 29.24 17.79
CA LEU A 61 -13.89 30.47 18.14
C LEU A 61 -14.84 31.69 18.12
N ASP A 62 -15.65 31.80 17.07
CA ASP A 62 -16.46 32.99 16.81
C ASP A 62 -17.74 33.04 17.66
N HIS A 63 -18.36 31.89 17.94
CA HIS A 63 -19.71 31.85 18.50
C HIS A 63 -19.83 31.18 19.87
N SER A 64 -18.83 30.42 20.32
CA SER A 64 -18.89 29.77 21.63
C SER A 64 -18.32 30.63 22.77
N ARG A 65 -18.89 30.45 23.96
CA ARG A 65 -18.37 30.97 25.24
C ARG A 65 -17.81 29.85 26.13
N GLU A 66 -17.93 28.60 25.72
CA GLU A 66 -17.47 27.43 26.47
C GLU A 66 -15.94 27.31 26.40
N GLU A 67 -15.31 26.75 27.42
CA GLU A 67 -13.85 26.59 27.45
C GLU A 67 -13.37 25.47 26.51
N PHE A 68 -14.13 24.39 26.44
CA PHE A 68 -13.82 23.22 25.64
C PHE A 68 -14.90 22.94 24.60
N CYS A 69 -14.48 22.28 23.53
CA CYS A 69 -15.36 21.77 22.49
C CYS A 69 -15.00 20.31 22.21
N LEU A 70 -15.99 19.44 22.30
CA LEU A 70 -15.93 18.08 21.79
C LEU A 70 -16.34 18.09 20.31
N ILE A 71 -15.45 17.65 19.44
CA ILE A 71 -15.78 17.36 18.04
C ILE A 71 -15.87 15.85 17.89
N THR A 72 -16.97 15.37 17.30
CA THR A 72 -17.24 13.95 17.15
C THR A 72 -18.00 13.68 15.85
N SER A 73 -18.16 12.41 15.49
CA SER A 73 -18.92 11.97 14.32
C SER A 73 -20.11 11.10 14.74
N VAL A 74 -21.13 11.04 13.89
CA VAL A 74 -22.40 10.30 14.14
C VAL A 74 -22.22 8.80 14.40
N ASP A 75 -21.08 8.23 14.06
CA ASP A 75 -20.71 6.83 14.22
C ASP A 75 -19.90 6.55 15.49
N VAL A 76 -19.59 7.59 16.28
CA VAL A 76 -18.86 7.46 17.54
C VAL A 76 -19.81 7.20 18.70
N VAL A 77 -19.55 6.12 19.46
CA VAL A 77 -20.32 5.79 20.67
C VAL A 77 -19.57 6.31 21.89
N TRP A 78 -20.24 7.15 22.66
CA TRP A 78 -19.70 7.74 23.89
C TRP A 78 -20.25 7.00 25.12
N ASN A 79 -19.33 6.50 25.94
CA ASN A 79 -19.61 5.81 27.21
C ASN A 79 -19.61 6.75 28.42
N SER A 80 -19.21 8.00 28.22
CA SER A 80 -19.17 9.05 29.25
C SER A 80 -19.97 10.27 28.81
N THR A 81 -20.52 11.01 29.77
CA THR A 81 -21.27 12.23 29.49
C THR A 81 -20.33 13.41 29.31
N VAL A 82 -20.78 14.42 28.56
CA VAL A 82 -20.05 15.68 28.33
C VAL A 82 -19.67 16.35 29.65
N ASP A 83 -20.57 16.36 30.63
CA ASP A 83 -20.33 16.96 31.95
C ASP A 83 -19.19 16.28 32.72
N ILE A 84 -19.12 14.94 32.67
CA ILE A 84 -18.06 14.18 33.35
C ILE A 84 -16.72 14.47 32.68
N MET A 85 -16.67 14.41 31.34
CA MET A 85 -15.45 14.66 30.57
C MET A 85 -14.95 16.10 30.80
N GLU A 86 -15.84 17.09 30.77
CA GLU A 86 -15.49 18.49 31.04
C GLU A 86 -14.96 18.68 32.46
N SER A 87 -15.60 18.11 33.47
CA SER A 87 -15.12 18.21 34.87
C SER A 87 -13.68 17.71 35.01
N ILE A 88 -13.34 16.61 34.34
CA ILE A 88 -11.98 16.05 34.36
C ILE A 88 -11.00 16.98 33.65
N LEU A 89 -11.36 17.52 32.47
CA LEU A 89 -10.50 18.44 31.73
C LEU A 89 -10.23 19.73 32.52
N VAL A 90 -11.23 20.26 33.21
CA VAL A 90 -11.10 21.43 34.11
C VAL A 90 -10.19 21.09 35.30
N GLU A 91 -10.40 19.95 35.96
CA GLU A 91 -9.61 19.54 37.13
C GLU A 91 -8.14 19.33 36.79
N CYS A 92 -7.85 18.76 35.62
CA CYS A 92 -6.47 18.54 35.18
C CYS A 92 -5.73 19.84 34.86
N ASP A 93 -6.43 20.93 34.55
CA ASP A 93 -5.88 22.24 34.14
C ASP A 93 -4.76 22.14 33.08
N ILE A 94 -4.97 21.25 32.10
CA ILE A 94 -4.00 21.00 31.03
C ILE A 94 -4.28 21.95 29.87
N LEU A 95 -3.31 22.79 29.54
CA LEU A 95 -3.31 23.49 28.26
C LEU A 95 -3.09 22.48 27.13
N PHE A 96 -3.95 22.44 26.12
CA PHE A 96 -3.79 21.66 24.89
C PHE A 96 -4.43 22.37 23.70
N HIS A 97 -3.99 22.04 22.48
CA HIS A 97 -4.67 22.47 21.26
C HIS A 97 -5.68 21.42 20.82
N VAL A 98 -5.24 20.16 20.82
CA VAL A 98 -6.03 18.99 20.46
C VAL A 98 -5.77 17.90 21.48
N PHE A 99 -6.84 17.29 21.99
CA PHE A 99 -6.79 16.13 22.88
C PHE A 99 -7.61 14.97 22.30
N PHE A 100 -6.95 13.85 22.03
CA PHE A 100 -7.57 12.60 21.62
C PHE A 100 -7.80 11.70 22.85
N PRO A 101 -9.03 11.19 23.08
CA PRO A 101 -9.36 10.34 24.22
C PRO A 101 -8.92 8.87 24.06
N TYR A 102 -7.95 8.61 23.17
CA TYR A 102 -7.31 7.33 22.93
C TYR A 102 -5.88 7.51 22.43
N ASP A 103 -5.02 6.52 22.64
CA ASP A 103 -3.64 6.45 22.15
C ASP A 103 -3.37 5.10 21.47
N LEU A 104 -3.54 5.04 20.14
CA LEU A 104 -3.32 3.81 19.38
C LEU A 104 -1.83 3.42 19.23
N ILE A 105 -0.87 4.26 19.64
CA ILE A 105 0.55 3.88 19.66
C ILE A 105 0.85 3.02 20.89
N ASN A 106 0.32 3.42 22.05
CA ASN A 106 0.64 2.80 23.34
C ASN A 106 -0.40 1.80 23.86
N ALA A 107 -1.56 1.70 23.21
CA ALA A 107 -2.58 0.73 23.59
C ALA A 107 -2.02 -0.71 23.57
N ASN A 108 -2.14 -1.43 24.68
CA ASN A 108 -1.79 -2.85 24.81
C ASN A 108 -2.69 -3.80 23.97
N CYS A 109 -3.48 -3.27 23.04
CA CYS A 109 -4.45 -3.99 22.24
C CYS A 109 -3.92 -4.25 20.82
N LYS A 110 -4.20 -5.46 20.32
CA LYS A 110 -3.88 -5.92 18.96
C LYS A 110 -4.46 -4.94 17.93
N ILE A 111 -3.60 -4.16 17.28
CA ILE A 111 -3.98 -3.21 16.22
C ILE A 111 -4.55 -3.96 15.02
N SER A 112 -5.73 -3.55 14.53
CA SER A 112 -5.95 -3.43 13.08
C SER A 112 -7.23 -2.64 12.74
N PRO A 113 -7.06 -1.42 12.22
CA PRO A 113 -7.82 -0.96 11.07
C PRO A 113 -6.76 -0.62 10.00
N SER A 114 -6.34 -1.63 9.24
CA SER A 114 -5.14 -1.53 8.43
C SER A 114 -5.39 -0.79 7.11
N VAL A 115 -5.09 0.50 7.10
CA VAL A 115 -4.81 1.26 5.88
C VAL A 115 -3.33 1.62 5.89
N ALA A 116 -2.63 1.26 4.81
CA ALA A 116 -1.19 1.47 4.71
C ALA A 116 -0.78 2.91 4.39
N LEU A 117 -1.73 3.77 4.04
CA LEU A 117 -1.52 5.20 3.83
C LEU A 117 -1.71 5.97 5.14
N SER A 118 -0.93 5.57 6.13
CA SER A 118 -0.89 6.20 7.44
C SER A 118 0.54 6.22 7.96
N ARG A 119 0.90 7.27 8.70
CA ARG A 119 2.29 7.49 9.15
C ARG A 119 2.86 6.33 9.95
N PHE A 120 2.04 5.73 10.81
CA PHE A 120 2.44 4.60 11.66
C PHE A 120 2.10 3.23 11.07
N GLY A 121 1.63 3.17 9.82
CA GLY A 121 1.24 1.93 9.15
C GLY A 121 -0.11 1.35 9.60
N PHE A 122 -0.88 2.11 10.38
CA PHE A 122 -2.25 1.81 10.77
C PHE A 122 -3.07 3.10 10.81
N PHE A 123 -4.37 2.99 10.58
CA PHE A 123 -5.29 4.12 10.61
C PHE A 123 -5.50 4.63 12.04
N TRP A 124 -5.30 5.94 12.27
CA TRP A 124 -5.41 6.56 13.60
C TRP A 124 -6.87 6.85 14.00
N GLY A 125 -7.66 7.37 13.05
CA GLY A 125 -9.12 7.28 13.04
C GLY A 125 -9.96 8.18 13.94
N SER A 126 -11.29 7.94 13.85
CA SER A 126 -12.52 8.59 14.37
C SER A 126 -12.69 10.10 14.32
N ASP A 127 -11.61 10.87 14.18
CA ASP A 127 -11.62 12.35 14.24
C ASP A 127 -12.45 12.88 15.44
N ALA A 128 -12.51 12.09 16.52
CA ALA A 128 -13.20 12.38 17.76
C ALA A 128 -12.19 12.92 18.77
N TYR A 129 -12.20 14.23 18.98
CA TYR A 129 -11.20 14.91 19.79
C TYR A 129 -11.78 16.18 20.41
N PHE A 130 -11.04 16.68 21.39
CA PHE A 130 -11.36 17.91 22.09
C PHE A 130 -10.42 19.03 21.63
N ILE A 131 -10.95 20.25 21.57
CA ILE A 131 -10.16 21.47 21.38
C ILE A 131 -10.47 22.45 22.50
N SER A 132 -9.53 23.36 22.79
CA SER A 132 -9.69 24.40 23.80
C SER A 132 -9.86 25.77 23.15
N ARG A 133 -10.76 26.58 23.73
CA ARG A 133 -10.96 27.97 23.31
C ARG A 133 -9.72 28.84 23.53
N LYS A 134 -8.86 28.46 24.48
CA LYS A 134 -7.58 29.15 24.78
C LYS A 134 -6.57 29.04 23.64
N THR A 135 -6.70 28.03 22.77
CA THR A 135 -5.65 27.65 21.79
C THR A 135 -6.19 27.43 20.38
N VAL A 136 -7.51 27.43 20.16
CA VAL A 136 -8.12 27.21 18.84
C VAL A 136 -7.68 28.27 17.80
N SER A 137 -7.42 29.51 18.21
CA SER A 137 -6.85 30.53 17.32
C SER A 137 -5.49 30.12 16.77
N ASP A 138 -4.65 29.51 17.61
CA ASP A 138 -3.31 29.07 17.22
C ASP A 138 -3.40 27.85 16.30
N LEU A 139 -4.38 26.96 16.52
CA LEU A 139 -4.67 25.83 15.64
C LEU A 139 -5.09 26.32 14.24
N LEU A 140 -5.99 27.31 14.15
CA LEU A 140 -6.41 27.94 12.89
C LEU A 140 -5.23 28.61 12.17
N VAL A 141 -4.37 29.33 12.90
CA VAL A 141 -3.17 29.97 12.33
C VAL A 141 -2.17 28.93 11.83
N THR A 142 -1.98 27.84 12.56
CA THR A 142 -1.07 26.75 12.18
C THR A 142 -1.57 26.01 10.94
N CYS A 143 -2.88 25.78 10.84
CA CYS A 143 -3.49 25.02 9.77
C CYS A 143 -3.95 25.90 8.60
N GLN A 144 -3.02 26.33 7.74
CA GLN A 144 -3.35 27.16 6.57
C GLN A 144 -3.65 26.35 5.29
N LYS A 145 -3.25 25.08 5.24
CA LYS A 145 -3.36 24.21 4.06
C LYS A 145 -3.62 22.76 4.47
N ILE A 146 -4.19 21.97 3.57
CA ILE A 146 -4.35 20.52 3.72
C ILE A 146 -3.21 19.85 2.95
N TYR A 147 -2.34 19.12 3.65
CA TYR A 147 -1.22 18.39 3.04
C TYR A 147 -1.24 16.89 3.33
N CYS A 148 -2.07 16.45 4.28
CA CYS A 148 -2.47 15.06 4.51
C CYS A 148 -3.89 15.02 5.10
N PRO A 149 -4.53 13.83 5.21
CA PRO A 149 -5.81 13.70 5.90
C PRO A 149 -5.78 14.24 7.33
N LEU A 150 -6.95 14.58 7.87
CA LEU A 150 -7.10 15.31 9.14
C LEU A 150 -6.32 14.69 10.31
N ASP A 151 -6.54 13.40 10.56
CA ASP A 151 -5.86 12.63 11.60
C ASP A 151 -4.34 12.67 11.44
N GLU A 152 -3.85 12.43 10.23
CA GLU A 152 -2.42 12.45 9.89
C GLU A 152 -1.81 13.85 10.06
N GLN A 153 -2.56 14.90 9.77
CA GLN A 153 -2.07 16.29 9.85
C GLN A 153 -2.01 16.77 11.30
N LEU A 154 -3.01 16.44 12.12
CA LEU A 154 -3.00 16.74 13.54
C LEU A 154 -1.86 16.01 14.26
N LEU A 155 -1.61 14.74 13.91
CA LEU A 155 -0.45 13.99 14.38
C LEU A 155 0.87 14.64 13.96
N ASP A 156 0.99 15.06 12.70
CA ASP A 156 2.18 15.74 12.20
C ASP A 156 2.48 17.03 12.96
N PHE A 157 1.46 17.87 13.19
CA PHE A 157 1.61 19.07 14.01
C PHE A 157 2.06 18.76 15.44
N GLY A 158 1.56 17.68 16.03
CA GLY A 158 1.98 17.20 17.35
C GLY A 158 3.45 16.76 17.38
N ILE A 159 3.85 15.91 16.42
CA ILE A 159 5.23 15.39 16.29
C ILE A 159 6.22 16.55 16.09
N ASN A 160 5.87 17.50 15.23
CA ASN A 160 6.67 18.67 14.93
C ASN A 160 6.56 19.78 15.99
N LYS A 161 5.83 19.53 17.09
CA LYS A 161 5.61 20.46 18.22
C LYS A 161 5.04 21.82 17.79
N SER A 162 4.34 21.86 16.65
CA SER A 162 3.65 23.05 16.16
C SER A 162 2.36 23.31 16.93
N ILE A 163 1.74 22.24 17.44
CA ILE A 163 0.64 22.32 18.41
C ILE A 163 0.97 21.45 19.62
N ARG A 164 0.31 21.75 20.74
CA ARG A 164 0.28 20.86 21.90
C ARG A 164 -0.81 19.81 21.71
N PHE A 165 -0.41 18.71 21.08
CA PHE A 165 -1.20 17.51 20.86
C PHE A 165 -1.08 16.58 22.07
N ILE A 166 -2.20 16.08 22.58
CA ILE A 166 -2.24 15.11 23.67
C ILE A 166 -3.12 13.93 23.24
N CYS A 167 -2.66 12.71 23.53
CA CYS A 167 -3.46 11.50 23.44
C CYS A 167 -3.40 10.76 24.78
N SER A 168 -4.50 10.14 25.19
CA SER A 168 -4.55 9.34 26.41
C SER A 168 -5.63 8.27 26.29
N ASP A 169 -5.31 7.02 26.63
CA ASP A 169 -6.30 5.95 26.67
C ASP A 169 -7.34 6.20 27.76
N THR A 170 -8.56 6.55 27.34
CA THR A 170 -9.73 6.69 28.21
C THR A 170 -10.72 5.54 27.97
N ASN A 171 -11.68 5.39 28.87
CA ASN A 171 -12.85 4.51 28.68
C ASN A 171 -14.06 5.27 28.10
N TRP A 172 -13.86 6.46 27.53
CA TRP A 172 -14.96 7.35 27.12
C TRP A 172 -15.58 7.00 25.78
N ILE A 173 -14.88 6.24 24.94
CA ILE A 173 -15.26 5.96 23.56
C ILE A 173 -15.20 4.47 23.26
N ASP A 174 -16.27 3.94 22.68
CA ASP A 174 -16.26 2.67 21.95
C ASP A 174 -16.33 2.98 20.47
N TYR A 175 -15.36 2.50 19.69
CA TYR A 175 -15.35 2.78 18.26
C TYR A 175 -14.72 1.68 17.43
N ASP A 176 -15.37 1.37 16.30
CA ASP A 176 -14.82 0.52 15.25
C ASP A 176 -14.30 1.41 14.11
N PHE A 177 -12.99 1.67 14.14
CA PHE A 177 -12.32 2.50 13.15
C PHE A 177 -12.46 1.99 11.71
N SER A 178 -12.73 0.70 11.50
CA SER A 178 -12.96 0.15 10.16
C SER A 178 -14.26 0.64 9.50
N THR A 179 -15.17 1.20 10.30
CA THR A 179 -16.46 1.74 9.83
C THR A 179 -16.46 3.26 9.65
N SER A 180 -15.35 3.93 10.01
CA SER A 180 -15.21 5.38 9.90
C SER A 180 -15.38 5.86 8.46
N PRO A 181 -16.13 6.96 8.21
CA PRO A 181 -16.25 7.53 6.86
C PRO A 181 -14.89 7.86 6.23
N SER A 182 -13.96 8.43 7.01
CA SER A 182 -12.59 8.73 6.55
C SER A 182 -11.83 7.45 6.18
N TYR A 183 -11.92 6.40 7.01
CA TYR A 183 -11.34 5.07 6.73
C TYR A 183 -11.85 4.50 5.41
N LEU A 184 -13.19 4.45 5.26
CA LEU A 184 -13.84 3.88 4.08
C LEU A 184 -13.48 4.64 2.81
N SER A 185 -13.39 5.97 2.88
CA SER A 185 -12.96 6.79 1.75
C SER A 185 -11.51 6.55 1.36
N ARG A 186 -10.60 6.53 2.35
CA ARG A 186 -9.18 6.27 2.10
C ARG A 186 -8.97 4.87 1.53
N ARG A 187 -9.67 3.86 2.09
CA ARG A 187 -9.69 2.48 1.57
C ARG A 187 -10.19 2.43 0.12
N SER A 188 -11.29 3.11 -0.20
CA SER A 188 -11.81 3.18 -1.57
C SER A 188 -10.77 3.76 -2.53
N SER A 189 -10.12 4.86 -2.16
CA SER A 189 -9.11 5.52 -3.00
C SER A 189 -7.90 4.63 -3.29
N ILE A 190 -7.51 3.79 -2.32
CA ILE A 190 -6.45 2.79 -2.50
C ILE A 190 -6.88 1.69 -3.46
N LEU A 191 -8.10 1.18 -3.33
CA LEU A 191 -8.65 0.16 -4.22
C LEU A 191 -8.81 0.69 -5.65
N ASP A 192 -9.23 1.95 -5.79
CA ASP A 192 -9.32 2.63 -7.08
C ASP A 192 -7.94 2.79 -7.72
N PHE A 193 -6.93 3.20 -6.94
CA PHE A 193 -5.54 3.25 -7.41
C PHE A 193 -5.09 1.87 -7.90
N LEU A 194 -5.26 0.82 -7.09
CA LEU A 194 -4.87 -0.54 -7.47
C LEU A 194 -5.55 -1.03 -8.74
N SER A 195 -6.84 -0.74 -8.90
CA SER A 195 -7.62 -1.20 -10.05
C SER A 195 -7.22 -0.51 -11.35
N ASN A 196 -6.62 0.68 -11.26
CA ASN A 196 -6.24 1.49 -12.42
C ASN A 196 -4.72 1.56 -12.64
N TYR A 197 -3.90 1.15 -11.67
CA TYR A 197 -2.46 1.17 -11.79
C TYR A 197 -1.95 -0.05 -12.55
N SER A 198 -1.19 0.22 -13.61
CA SER A 198 -0.41 -0.79 -14.32
C SER A 198 0.97 -0.20 -14.63
N ALA A 199 2.01 -0.97 -14.33
CA ALA A 199 3.37 -0.69 -14.75
C ALA A 199 3.58 -0.94 -16.26
N TRP A 200 2.59 -1.56 -16.90
CA TRP A 200 2.59 -1.91 -18.30
C TRP A 200 1.56 -1.10 -19.09
N THR A 201 1.92 -0.69 -20.30
CA THR A 201 0.92 -0.39 -21.33
C THR A 201 0.36 -1.69 -21.94
N GLU A 202 -0.79 -1.61 -22.61
CA GLU A 202 -1.39 -2.77 -23.27
C GLU A 202 -0.45 -3.39 -24.33
N ASP A 203 0.21 -2.55 -25.13
CA ASP A 203 1.17 -3.01 -26.14
C ASP A 203 2.38 -3.72 -25.52
N GLU A 204 2.84 -3.25 -24.35
CA GLU A 204 3.94 -3.88 -23.61
C GLU A 204 3.52 -5.22 -23.02
N LEU A 205 2.30 -5.35 -22.49
CA LEU A 205 1.76 -6.65 -22.05
C LEU A 205 1.65 -7.62 -23.23
N ILE A 206 1.15 -7.16 -24.37
CA ILE A 206 1.07 -7.98 -25.59
C ILE A 206 2.47 -8.45 -26.01
N GLU A 207 3.48 -7.57 -25.93
CA GLU A 207 4.83 -7.92 -26.36
C GLU A 207 5.52 -8.88 -25.38
N VAL A 208 5.41 -8.68 -24.06
CA VAL A 208 6.00 -9.64 -23.10
C VAL A 208 5.34 -11.01 -23.21
N ARG A 209 4.03 -11.08 -23.48
CA ARG A 209 3.31 -12.34 -23.75
C ARG A 209 3.85 -13.05 -25.00
N LYS A 210 4.24 -12.33 -26.05
CA LYS A 210 4.89 -12.92 -27.24
C LYS A 210 6.27 -13.49 -26.91
N ILE A 211 7.05 -12.81 -26.06
CA ILE A 211 8.33 -13.33 -25.57
C ILE A 211 8.11 -14.64 -24.80
N LEU A 212 7.14 -14.66 -23.88
CA LEU A 212 6.80 -15.84 -23.08
C LEU A 212 6.33 -17.02 -23.94
N HIS A 213 5.48 -16.76 -24.93
CA HIS A 213 5.01 -17.78 -25.86
C HIS A 213 6.17 -18.43 -26.62
N TYR A 214 7.07 -17.60 -27.16
CA TYR A 214 8.25 -18.08 -27.85
C TYR A 214 9.18 -18.89 -26.94
N ILE A 215 9.48 -18.41 -25.72
CA ILE A 215 10.32 -19.15 -24.76
C ILE A 215 9.68 -20.49 -24.41
N SER A 216 8.36 -20.52 -24.18
CA SER A 216 7.62 -21.74 -23.86
C SER A 216 7.66 -22.76 -25.02
N GLU A 217 7.53 -22.30 -26.27
CA GLU A 217 7.64 -23.14 -27.47
C GLU A 217 9.05 -23.72 -27.63
N VAL A 218 10.08 -22.87 -27.52
CA VAL A 218 11.48 -23.30 -27.58
C VAL A 218 11.78 -24.33 -26.50
N ALA A 219 11.38 -24.08 -25.27
CA ALA A 219 11.60 -24.98 -24.15
C ALA A 219 10.89 -26.32 -24.37
N THR A 220 9.65 -26.30 -24.86
CA THR A 220 8.89 -27.52 -25.19
C THR A 220 9.61 -28.34 -26.26
N ASN A 221 10.13 -27.70 -27.31
CA ASN A 221 10.86 -28.38 -28.38
C ASN A 221 12.21 -28.97 -27.93
N LEU A 222 12.79 -28.43 -26.86
CA LEU A 222 14.04 -28.92 -26.26
C LEU A 222 13.82 -29.89 -25.09
N ASP A 223 12.57 -30.20 -24.73
CA ASP A 223 12.20 -30.93 -23.49
C ASP A 223 12.76 -30.28 -22.21
N VAL A 224 12.85 -28.95 -22.21
CA VAL A 224 13.31 -28.14 -21.08
C VAL A 224 12.11 -27.64 -20.28
N LYS A 225 12.16 -27.81 -18.95
CA LYS A 225 11.10 -27.32 -18.06
C LYS A 225 11.46 -25.95 -17.51
N ILE A 226 10.66 -24.96 -17.89
CA ILE A 226 10.75 -23.59 -17.36
C ILE A 226 9.74 -23.42 -16.24
N PHE A 227 10.21 -23.08 -15.04
CA PHE A 227 9.34 -22.80 -13.90
C PHE A 227 9.34 -21.31 -13.55
N LEU A 228 8.19 -20.83 -13.07
CA LEU A 228 8.03 -19.43 -12.67
C LEU A 228 8.85 -19.15 -11.41
N HIS A 229 9.44 -17.95 -11.34
CA HIS A 229 10.31 -17.53 -10.24
C HIS A 229 9.89 -16.18 -9.66
N ALA A 230 10.38 -15.87 -8.46
CA ALA A 230 10.28 -14.53 -7.86
C ALA A 230 8.87 -13.89 -7.95
N GLY A 231 8.76 -12.66 -8.45
CA GLY A 231 7.52 -11.90 -8.56
C GLY A 231 6.53 -12.55 -9.53
N THR A 232 7.03 -13.24 -10.55
CA THR A 232 6.21 -13.98 -11.51
C THR A 232 5.52 -15.20 -10.89
N LEU A 233 6.24 -15.97 -10.05
CA LEU A 233 5.63 -17.06 -9.26
C LEU A 233 4.59 -16.52 -8.27
N LEU A 234 4.87 -15.37 -7.66
CA LEU A 234 3.94 -14.73 -6.76
C LEU A 234 2.67 -14.29 -7.49
N GLY A 235 2.81 -13.68 -8.67
CA GLY A 235 1.71 -13.25 -9.52
C GLY A 235 0.83 -14.41 -9.99
N SER A 236 1.44 -15.50 -10.44
CA SER A 236 0.69 -16.68 -10.89
C SER A 236 -0.16 -17.30 -9.78
N ILE A 237 0.34 -17.33 -8.55
CA ILE A 237 -0.40 -17.85 -7.39
C ILE A 237 -1.45 -16.84 -6.93
N ARG A 238 -1.05 -15.58 -6.76
CA ARG A 238 -1.91 -14.58 -6.11
C ARG A 238 -3.01 -14.05 -7.04
N HIS A 239 -2.71 -13.89 -8.32
CA HIS A 239 -3.56 -13.22 -9.32
C HIS A 239 -3.89 -14.10 -10.55
N GLY A 240 -3.21 -15.23 -10.73
CA GLY A 240 -3.38 -16.08 -11.92
C GLY A 240 -2.66 -15.56 -13.16
N GLY A 241 -1.76 -14.57 -13.03
CA GLY A 241 -1.08 -13.93 -14.15
C GLY A 241 -0.01 -12.93 -13.70
N ILE A 242 0.50 -12.14 -14.64
CA ILE A 242 1.41 -11.03 -14.35
C ILE A 242 0.71 -10.02 -13.42
N MET A 243 1.39 -9.63 -12.34
CA MET A 243 0.89 -8.58 -11.46
C MET A 243 0.94 -7.24 -12.20
N ALA A 244 -0.16 -6.46 -12.17
CA ALA A 244 -0.22 -5.19 -12.87
C ALA A 244 0.89 -4.21 -12.47
N TRP A 245 1.37 -4.28 -11.22
CA TRP A 245 2.40 -3.40 -10.68
C TRP A 245 3.84 -3.94 -10.76
N ASP A 246 4.04 -5.17 -11.23
CA ASP A 246 5.36 -5.82 -11.33
C ASP A 246 5.87 -5.66 -12.76
N ASP A 247 6.94 -4.91 -12.98
CA ASP A 247 7.37 -4.46 -14.32
C ASP A 247 8.45 -5.33 -14.96
N ASP A 248 8.63 -6.56 -14.47
CA ASP A 248 9.46 -7.58 -15.08
C ASP A 248 8.84 -8.98 -14.96
N VAL A 249 9.45 -9.94 -15.65
CA VAL A 249 9.06 -11.35 -15.61
C VAL A 249 10.29 -12.20 -15.39
N ASP A 250 10.24 -13.06 -14.37
CA ASP A 250 11.31 -13.94 -13.93
C ASP A 250 10.95 -15.40 -14.17
N LEU A 251 11.78 -16.06 -14.98
CA LEU A 251 11.72 -17.48 -15.27
C LEU A 251 12.97 -18.16 -14.72
N MET A 252 12.84 -19.43 -14.38
CA MET A 252 13.94 -20.25 -13.87
C MET A 252 13.99 -21.58 -14.62
N VAL A 253 15.21 -22.05 -14.87
CA VAL A 253 15.51 -23.32 -15.56
C VAL A 253 16.61 -24.06 -14.81
N MET A 254 16.75 -25.36 -15.04
CA MET A 254 17.89 -26.10 -14.48
C MET A 254 19.19 -25.72 -15.20
N ASP A 255 20.30 -25.62 -14.47
CA ASP A 255 21.63 -25.26 -15.01
C ASP A 255 22.07 -26.19 -16.15
N VAL A 256 21.71 -27.47 -16.08
CA VAL A 256 21.98 -28.45 -17.14
C VAL A 256 21.31 -28.10 -18.47
N ASP A 257 20.23 -27.33 -18.45
CA ASP A 257 19.40 -26.98 -19.59
C ASP A 257 19.56 -25.51 -20.03
N VAL A 258 20.08 -24.63 -19.16
CA VAL A 258 20.12 -23.19 -19.43
C VAL A 258 20.92 -22.87 -20.70
N LYS A 259 22.03 -23.59 -20.92
CA LYS A 259 22.91 -23.34 -22.07
C LYS A 259 22.21 -23.64 -23.40
N SER A 260 21.55 -24.80 -23.51
CA SER A 260 20.88 -25.20 -24.76
C SER A 260 19.71 -24.29 -25.10
N LEU A 261 18.95 -23.86 -24.08
CA LEU A 261 17.88 -22.88 -24.22
C LEU A 261 18.40 -21.55 -24.77
N ILE A 262 19.42 -20.97 -24.13
CA ILE A 262 19.97 -19.67 -24.51
C ILE A 262 20.64 -19.71 -25.89
N GLU A 263 21.38 -20.77 -26.22
CA GLU A 263 21.98 -20.95 -27.54
C GLU A 263 20.91 -21.03 -28.64
N LYS A 264 19.79 -21.71 -28.36
CA LYS A 264 18.67 -21.81 -29.29
C LYS A 264 17.98 -20.46 -29.51
N ILE A 265 17.71 -19.70 -28.45
CA ILE A 265 17.12 -18.36 -28.55
C ILE A 265 18.01 -17.44 -29.38
N LYS A 266 19.32 -17.39 -29.09
CA LYS A 266 20.29 -16.59 -29.84
C LYS A 266 20.36 -17.00 -31.32
N LYS A 267 20.30 -18.29 -31.61
CA LYS A 267 20.40 -18.82 -32.98
C LYS A 267 19.21 -18.43 -33.85
N ASP A 268 18.00 -18.38 -33.28
CA ASP A 268 16.80 -18.03 -34.05
C ASP A 268 16.76 -16.54 -34.41
N GLY A 269 17.41 -15.68 -33.61
CA GLY A 269 17.59 -14.25 -33.91
C GLY A 269 16.31 -13.41 -33.85
N ILE A 270 15.21 -13.97 -33.32
CA ILE A 270 13.93 -13.27 -33.14
C ILE A 270 14.00 -12.31 -31.95
N TYR A 271 14.67 -12.75 -30.88
CA TYR A 271 14.90 -11.99 -29.66
C TYR A 271 16.39 -11.91 -29.35
N GLU A 272 16.81 -10.82 -28.72
CA GLU A 272 18.17 -10.64 -28.26
C GLU A 272 18.34 -11.21 -26.86
N VAL A 273 19.55 -11.69 -26.56
CA VAL A 273 19.90 -12.25 -25.26
C VAL A 273 21.21 -11.67 -24.77
N MET A 274 21.23 -11.20 -23.53
CA MET A 274 22.43 -10.69 -22.88
C MET A 274 22.63 -11.31 -21.51
N GLU A 275 23.89 -11.58 -21.19
CA GLU A 275 24.33 -11.99 -19.86
C GLU A 275 24.34 -10.79 -18.92
N TRP A 276 23.81 -11.00 -17.72
CA TRP A 276 23.75 -10.04 -16.65
C TRP A 276 24.34 -10.65 -15.38
N THR A 277 25.07 -9.86 -14.61
CA THR A 277 25.63 -10.32 -13.34
C THR A 277 24.77 -9.84 -12.18
N TRP A 278 24.24 -10.80 -11.41
CA TRP A 278 23.51 -10.48 -10.21
C TRP A 278 24.47 -10.03 -9.11
N LYS A 279 24.35 -8.77 -8.68
CA LYS A 279 25.32 -8.14 -7.76
C LYS A 279 25.47 -8.87 -6.43
N LYS A 280 24.40 -9.53 -5.95
CA LYS A 280 24.39 -10.21 -4.64
C LYS A 280 25.26 -11.47 -4.63
N THR A 281 25.24 -12.23 -5.72
CA THR A 281 25.94 -13.53 -5.81
C THR A 281 27.14 -13.52 -6.73
N GLY A 282 27.25 -12.51 -7.61
CA GLY A 282 28.25 -12.46 -8.68
C GLY A 282 27.96 -13.45 -9.82
N GLN A 283 26.82 -14.14 -9.80
CA GLN A 283 26.48 -15.15 -10.80
C GLN A 283 25.75 -14.53 -12.00
N VAL A 284 25.85 -15.21 -13.14
CA VAL A 284 25.23 -14.77 -14.39
C VAL A 284 23.79 -15.26 -14.48
N TYR A 285 22.91 -14.40 -14.97
CA TYR A 285 21.57 -14.71 -15.46
C TYR A 285 21.40 -14.06 -16.84
N TYR A 286 20.30 -14.35 -17.53
CA TYR A 286 20.11 -13.89 -18.91
C TYR A 286 18.88 -13.01 -19.02
N LYS A 287 18.97 -11.93 -19.79
CA LYS A 287 17.84 -11.07 -20.14
C LYS A 287 17.48 -11.29 -21.60
N VAL A 288 16.21 -11.53 -21.90
CA VAL A 288 15.66 -11.75 -23.24
C VAL A 288 14.68 -10.64 -23.58
N TRP A 289 14.84 -10.00 -24.73
CA TRP A 289 13.95 -8.91 -25.15
C TRP A 289 13.84 -8.82 -26.68
N LYS A 290 12.83 -8.11 -27.15
CA LYS A 290 12.65 -7.81 -28.58
C LYS A 290 13.35 -6.52 -28.97
N PRO A 291 14.22 -6.50 -29.99
CA PRO A 291 14.79 -5.26 -30.52
C PRO A 291 13.73 -4.24 -30.96
N GLY A 292 14.03 -2.95 -30.76
CA GLY A 292 13.16 -1.86 -31.18
C GLY A 292 11.98 -1.57 -30.24
N GLY A 293 11.92 -2.22 -29.07
CA GLY A 293 11.03 -1.82 -27.99
C GLY A 293 11.45 -0.49 -27.34
N TYR A 294 10.84 -0.15 -26.20
CA TYR A 294 11.17 1.07 -25.48
C TYR A 294 12.64 1.07 -25.04
N LYS A 295 13.40 2.09 -25.46
CA LYS A 295 14.84 2.18 -25.13
C LYS A 295 15.02 2.56 -23.67
N VAL A 296 15.61 1.63 -22.90
CA VAL A 296 15.98 1.90 -21.51
C VAL A 296 17.32 2.65 -21.48
N GLU A 297 17.32 3.84 -20.89
CA GLU A 297 18.49 4.73 -20.89
C GLU A 297 19.66 4.11 -20.12
N GLY A 298 20.84 4.10 -20.75
CA GLY A 298 22.05 3.50 -20.16
C GLY A 298 22.13 1.96 -20.26
N TYR A 299 21.16 1.31 -20.91
CA TYR A 299 21.13 -0.15 -21.03
C TYR A 299 21.00 -0.63 -22.48
N ALA A 300 21.54 -1.82 -22.76
CA ALA A 300 21.52 -2.40 -24.09
C ALA A 300 20.13 -2.94 -24.48
N TYR A 301 19.40 -3.50 -23.51
CA TYR A 301 18.06 -4.05 -23.73
C TYR A 301 17.00 -2.98 -23.94
N THR A 302 15.86 -3.40 -24.48
CA THR A 302 14.63 -2.60 -24.52
C THR A 302 13.57 -3.22 -23.64
N PHE A 303 12.63 -2.40 -23.19
CA PHE A 303 11.45 -2.85 -22.46
C PHE A 303 10.32 -3.24 -23.44
N PRO A 304 9.55 -4.30 -23.17
CA PRO A 304 9.68 -5.22 -22.05
C PRO A 304 10.75 -6.31 -22.25
N PHE A 305 11.12 -6.99 -21.17
CA PHE A 305 12.09 -8.09 -21.17
C PHE A 305 11.64 -9.22 -20.24
N VAL A 306 12.27 -10.39 -20.38
CA VAL A 306 12.12 -11.55 -19.49
C VAL A 306 13.51 -11.93 -18.97
N ASP A 307 13.62 -12.14 -17.67
CA ASP A 307 14.83 -12.65 -17.04
C ASP A 307 14.77 -14.19 -16.89
N ILE A 308 15.88 -14.84 -17.26
CA ILE A 308 16.08 -16.28 -17.17
C ILE A 308 17.19 -16.53 -16.15
N TRP A 309 16.76 -17.00 -14.98
CA TRP A 309 17.58 -17.46 -13.88
C TRP A 309 17.84 -18.97 -14.02
N TRP A 310 18.80 -19.49 -13.26
CA TRP A 310 19.06 -20.93 -13.23
C TRP A 310 19.26 -21.49 -11.83
N ALA A 311 18.92 -22.76 -11.68
CA ALA A 311 19.06 -23.51 -10.44
C ALA A 311 19.78 -24.84 -10.68
N GLN A 312 20.49 -25.31 -9.66
CA GLN A 312 21.19 -26.59 -9.70
C GLN A 312 20.80 -27.46 -8.50
N GLU A 313 20.81 -28.77 -8.71
CA GLU A 313 20.64 -29.73 -7.62
C GLU A 313 22.00 -30.03 -6.97
N VAL A 314 22.09 -29.85 -5.66
CA VAL A 314 23.27 -30.17 -4.86
C VAL A 314 22.84 -31.05 -3.69
N GLY A 315 23.06 -32.36 -3.82
CA GLY A 315 22.61 -33.33 -2.82
C GLY A 315 21.08 -33.36 -2.71
N ASN A 316 20.55 -32.93 -1.55
CA ASN A 316 19.09 -32.85 -1.30
C ASN A 316 18.56 -31.41 -1.36
N GLU A 317 19.31 -30.50 -1.98
CA GLU A 317 18.97 -29.08 -2.10
C GLU A 317 18.88 -28.65 -3.55
N VAL A 318 18.10 -27.58 -3.78
CA VAL A 318 18.10 -26.79 -5.02
C VAL A 318 18.70 -25.43 -4.68
N GLN A 319 19.79 -25.10 -5.34
CA GLN A 319 20.49 -23.81 -5.17
C GLN A 319 20.23 -22.95 -6.40
N THR A 320 19.73 -21.74 -6.19
CA THR A 320 19.42 -20.77 -7.24
C THR A 320 20.54 -19.75 -7.38
N ASN A 321 20.78 -19.28 -8.61
CA ASN A 321 21.87 -18.35 -8.90
C ASN A 321 21.66 -16.93 -8.33
N ASP A 322 20.42 -16.58 -7.95
CA ASP A 322 20.08 -15.36 -7.20
C ASP A 322 20.35 -15.47 -5.68
N GLY A 323 20.79 -16.65 -5.22
CA GLY A 323 21.39 -16.87 -3.90
C GLY A 323 20.44 -17.44 -2.86
N TYR A 324 19.45 -18.23 -3.27
CA TYR A 324 18.60 -18.98 -2.37
C TYR A 324 18.90 -20.47 -2.43
N THR A 325 18.62 -21.15 -1.32
CA THR A 325 18.76 -22.61 -1.19
C THR A 325 17.46 -23.17 -0.66
N PHE A 326 16.92 -24.18 -1.30
CA PHE A 326 15.66 -24.83 -0.94
C PHE A 326 15.84 -26.32 -0.83
N ARG A 327 14.95 -26.99 -0.09
CA ARG A 327 14.94 -28.45 -0.11
C ARG A 327 14.46 -28.93 -1.47
N LYS A 328 14.99 -30.05 -1.93
CA LYS A 328 14.62 -30.66 -3.21
C LYS A 328 13.11 -30.96 -3.30
N GLU A 329 12.50 -31.36 -2.18
CA GLU A 329 11.06 -31.61 -2.04
C GLU A 329 10.19 -30.36 -2.25
N SER A 330 10.72 -29.16 -2.02
CA SER A 330 9.99 -27.90 -2.30
C SER A 330 9.91 -27.60 -3.80
N TYR A 331 10.86 -28.10 -4.61
CA TYR A 331 10.87 -27.92 -6.06
C TYR A 331 10.24 -29.08 -6.82
N PHE A 332 10.54 -30.32 -6.44
CA PHE A 332 10.22 -31.49 -7.25
C PHE A 332 9.22 -32.43 -6.54
N PRO A 333 8.30 -33.05 -7.31
CA PRO A 333 8.09 -32.88 -8.75
C PRO A 333 7.45 -31.53 -9.09
N LEU A 334 7.92 -30.92 -10.18
CA LEU A 334 7.35 -29.69 -10.74
C LEU A 334 5.88 -29.88 -11.10
N LYS A 335 5.06 -28.84 -10.91
CA LYS A 335 3.63 -28.83 -11.22
C LYS A 335 3.38 -28.04 -12.50
N GLU A 336 2.85 -28.67 -13.54
CA GLU A 336 2.52 -27.98 -14.79
C GLU A 336 1.39 -26.97 -14.58
N ILE A 337 1.52 -25.79 -15.19
CA ILE A 337 0.55 -24.70 -15.11
C ILE A 337 0.42 -23.98 -16.46
N GLN A 338 -0.71 -23.30 -16.65
CA GLN A 338 -0.90 -22.33 -17.73
C GLN A 338 -0.68 -20.93 -17.15
N PHE A 339 0.27 -20.18 -17.70
CA PHE A 339 0.55 -18.79 -17.32
C PHE A 339 0.63 -17.95 -18.58
N GLU A 340 -0.15 -16.87 -18.64
CA GLU A 340 -0.27 -16.00 -19.81
C GLU A 340 -0.53 -16.80 -21.12
N GLY A 341 -1.37 -17.85 -21.02
CA GLY A 341 -1.73 -18.71 -22.15
C GLY A 341 -0.65 -19.70 -22.61
N CYS A 342 0.43 -19.86 -21.85
CA CYS A 342 1.59 -20.67 -22.21
C CYS A 342 1.88 -21.74 -21.14
N LYS A 343 2.56 -22.81 -21.55
CA LYS A 343 2.95 -23.91 -20.67
C LYS A 343 4.20 -23.54 -19.86
N PHE A 344 4.06 -23.59 -18.53
CA PHE A 344 5.14 -23.39 -17.57
C PHE A 344 4.99 -24.35 -16.39
N TYR A 345 5.83 -24.19 -15.38
CA TYR A 345 5.82 -25.02 -14.18
C TYR A 345 5.87 -24.17 -12.89
N HIS A 346 5.22 -24.65 -11.84
CA HIS A 346 5.46 -24.22 -10.46
C HIS A 346 6.41 -25.21 -9.78
N PRO A 347 7.21 -24.74 -8.79
CA PRO A 347 7.81 -25.62 -7.78
C PRO A 347 6.72 -26.47 -7.08
N HIS A 348 7.11 -27.63 -6.56
CA HIS A 348 6.20 -28.54 -5.87
C HIS A 348 5.46 -27.88 -4.69
N ILE A 349 6.16 -27.14 -3.85
CA ILE A 349 5.65 -26.41 -2.68
C ILE A 349 6.00 -24.92 -2.86
N SER A 350 5.27 -24.23 -3.73
CA SER A 350 5.56 -22.83 -4.09
C SER A 350 5.57 -21.89 -2.88
N THR A 351 4.79 -22.18 -1.85
CA THR A 351 4.75 -21.41 -0.60
C THR A 351 6.09 -21.42 0.15
N ASP A 352 6.88 -22.50 0.08
CA ASP A 352 8.23 -22.53 0.67
C ASP A 352 9.16 -21.52 -0.01
N ILE A 353 9.00 -21.36 -1.32
CA ILE A 353 9.77 -20.40 -2.12
C ILE A 353 9.35 -18.99 -1.76
N LEU A 354 8.04 -18.70 -1.81
CA LEU A 354 7.50 -17.38 -1.52
C LEU A 354 7.75 -16.93 -0.08
N ASN A 355 7.64 -17.83 0.91
CA ASN A 355 7.93 -17.51 2.32
C ASN A 355 9.38 -17.12 2.55
N LYS A 356 10.31 -17.66 1.75
CA LYS A 356 11.73 -17.30 1.84
C LYS A 356 12.08 -16.02 1.08
N MET A 357 11.40 -15.75 -0.03
CA MET A 357 11.68 -14.59 -0.88
C MET A 357 10.92 -13.33 -0.45
N TYR A 358 9.68 -13.46 0.04
CA TYR A 358 8.75 -12.35 0.27
C TYR A 358 8.05 -12.46 1.62
N LEU A 359 8.70 -12.00 2.69
CA LEU A 359 8.07 -11.99 4.01
C LEU A 359 6.78 -11.13 4.02
N GLY A 360 5.68 -11.75 4.43
CA GLY A 360 4.35 -11.13 4.50
C GLY A 360 3.59 -11.07 3.17
N TRP A 361 3.97 -11.89 2.17
CA TRP A 361 3.26 -11.93 0.89
C TRP A 361 1.79 -12.37 1.02
N GLU A 362 1.45 -13.17 2.03
CA GLU A 362 0.07 -13.61 2.27
C GLU A 362 -0.81 -12.51 2.89
N SER A 363 -0.20 -11.49 3.51
CA SER A 363 -0.91 -10.47 4.28
C SER A 363 -0.89 -9.09 3.66
N ALA A 364 0.01 -8.84 2.69
CA ALA A 364 0.08 -7.55 2.02
C ALA A 364 0.58 -7.63 0.57
N ILE A 365 -0.03 -6.82 -0.29
CA ILE A 365 0.58 -6.38 -1.55
C ILE A 365 1.66 -5.35 -1.20
N LYS A 366 2.80 -5.41 -1.89
CA LYS A 366 3.85 -4.39 -1.82
C LYS A 366 4.19 -3.97 -3.24
N ILE A 367 3.84 -2.74 -3.58
CA ILE A 367 4.24 -2.10 -4.83
C ILE A 367 5.56 -1.39 -4.56
N PHE A 368 6.62 -1.83 -5.20
CA PHE A 368 7.93 -1.21 -5.06
C PHE A 368 8.01 0.06 -5.88
N SER A 369 8.85 0.99 -5.43
CA SER A 369 9.01 2.28 -6.07
C SER A 369 9.83 2.24 -7.35
N TRP A 370 10.71 1.26 -7.47
CA TRP A 370 11.67 1.15 -8.56
C TRP A 370 11.01 0.66 -9.86
N SER A 371 11.23 1.37 -10.96
CA SER A 371 10.87 0.90 -12.30
C SER A 371 12.09 0.41 -13.07
N HIS A 372 12.02 -0.79 -13.61
CA HIS A 372 12.99 -1.33 -14.55
C HIS A 372 12.95 -0.64 -15.91
N LYS A 373 11.77 -0.19 -16.36
CA LYS A 373 11.59 0.57 -17.61
C LYS A 373 12.30 1.93 -17.59
N TYR A 374 12.12 2.69 -16.50
CA TYR A 374 12.65 4.06 -16.40
C TYR A 374 13.93 4.18 -15.58
N LYS A 375 14.34 3.12 -14.88
CA LYS A 375 15.56 3.07 -14.04
C LYS A 375 15.60 4.16 -12.97
N ASN A 376 14.43 4.52 -12.47
CA ASN A 376 14.22 5.49 -11.41
C ASN A 376 13.05 5.03 -10.52
N HIS A 377 12.78 5.80 -9.47
CA HIS A 377 11.59 5.57 -8.65
C HIS A 377 10.38 6.20 -9.35
N SER A 378 9.47 5.37 -9.89
CA SER A 378 8.30 5.79 -10.68
C SER A 378 7.04 5.99 -9.84
N VAL A 379 6.93 5.25 -8.74
CA VAL A 379 5.89 5.39 -7.71
C VAL A 379 6.55 5.38 -6.34
N LYS A 380 5.87 5.85 -5.29
CA LYS A 380 6.32 5.55 -3.93
C LYS A 380 5.82 4.18 -3.49
N GLN A 381 6.54 3.59 -2.54
CA GLN A 381 6.22 2.24 -2.08
C GLN A 381 4.85 2.23 -1.41
N VAL A 382 3.91 1.47 -1.97
CA VAL A 382 2.57 1.29 -1.40
C VAL A 382 2.47 -0.12 -0.85
N THR A 383 2.12 -0.24 0.43
CA THR A 383 1.74 -1.53 1.03
C THR A 383 0.22 -1.60 1.05
N ILE A 384 -0.41 -2.74 0.83
CA ILE A 384 -1.88 -2.84 0.89
C ILE A 384 -2.25 -4.15 1.58
N PRO A 385 -2.87 -4.10 2.77
CA PRO A 385 -3.31 -5.27 3.49
C PRO A 385 -4.31 -6.10 2.69
N ILE A 386 -4.08 -7.40 2.61
CA ILE A 386 -4.93 -8.36 1.90
C ILE A 386 -5.27 -9.56 2.77
N GLU A 387 -6.28 -10.29 2.33
CA GLU A 387 -6.61 -11.64 2.78
C GLU A 387 -6.36 -12.62 1.65
N THR A 388 -5.65 -13.70 1.94
CA THR A 388 -5.47 -14.83 1.01
C THR A 388 -6.14 -16.09 1.52
N ASN A 389 -6.62 -16.94 0.61
CA ASN A 389 -7.04 -18.29 0.97
C ASN A 389 -5.82 -19.20 1.26
N SER A 390 -6.07 -20.46 1.61
CA SER A 390 -5.03 -21.47 1.89
C SER A 390 -4.10 -21.76 0.71
N ASN A 391 -4.46 -21.34 -0.50
CA ASN A 391 -3.66 -21.51 -1.71
C ASN A 391 -2.90 -20.22 -2.08
N GLY A 392 -3.00 -19.14 -1.28
CA GLY A 392 -2.32 -17.87 -1.53
C GLY A 392 -3.05 -16.91 -2.47
N HIS A 393 -4.26 -17.26 -2.95
CA HIS A 393 -5.04 -16.37 -3.82
C HIS A 393 -5.68 -15.27 -2.98
N ILE A 394 -5.69 -14.03 -3.47
CA ILE A 394 -6.42 -12.95 -2.81
C ILE A 394 -7.91 -13.27 -2.78
N VAL A 395 -8.52 -13.14 -1.60
CA VAL A 395 -9.97 -13.24 -1.38
C VAL A 395 -10.58 -11.93 -0.88
N GLY A 396 -9.77 -10.98 -0.43
CA GLY A 396 -10.24 -9.69 0.04
C GLY A 396 -9.11 -8.71 0.36
N PHE A 397 -9.50 -7.46 0.59
CA PHE A 397 -8.65 -6.39 1.11
C PHE A 397 -9.10 -6.06 2.53
N LYS A 398 -8.14 -5.98 3.46
CA LYS A 398 -8.43 -5.61 4.86
C LYS A 398 -8.69 -4.11 4.99
#